data_AF-A0A7C9JGX1-F1
#
_entry.id   AF-A0A7C9JGX1-F1
#
_cell.length_a   1.000
_cell.length_b   1.000
_cell.length_c   1.000
_cell.angle_alpha   90.00
_cell.angle_beta   90.00
_cell.angle_gamma   90.00
#
_symmetry.space_group_name_H-M   'P 1'
#
loop_
_entity.id
_entity.type
_entity.pdbx_description
1 polymer ?
#
loop_
_entity_poly.entity_id
_entity_poly.type
_entity_poly.pdbx_seq_one_letter_code
_entity_poly.pdbx_strand_id
1 'polypeptide(L)'
;MRKIHKLAVVSGAISALLLGAAPPAMAASSSCSIPLFWTTCTTGTVAANSGSHDLMVIATNCPGPLGGTTLGIKLQDVGTGQYFWHSTVPYGYARYVRVSGLYGSYKLRLDGEPTRYGQLTTNVGGWTPGLRAC
;
A
#
# COMPACT_ATOMS: atom_id res chain seq x y z
N MET A 1 41.71 21.98 -60.62
CA MET A 1 41.91 21.43 -59.26
C MET A 1 41.37 22.41 -58.24
N ARG A 2 40.32 22.06 -57.48
CA ARG A 2 39.90 22.70 -56.22
C ARG A 2 39.06 21.69 -55.43
N LYS A 3 39.62 21.19 -54.33
CA LYS A 3 38.96 20.26 -53.40
C LYS A 3 38.15 21.10 -52.40
N ILE A 4 36.85 20.86 -52.28
CA ILE A 4 36.01 21.47 -51.25
C ILE A 4 35.79 20.39 -50.18
N HIS A 5 36.37 20.58 -49.00
CA HIS A 5 36.20 19.70 -47.85
C HIS A 5 34.97 20.17 -47.07
N LYS A 6 33.92 19.35 -47.03
CA LYS A 6 32.77 19.58 -46.15
C LYS A 6 33.14 19.09 -44.76
N LEU A 7 33.39 20.04 -43.85
CA LEU A 7 33.46 19.79 -42.41
C LEU A 7 32.10 19.28 -41.92
N ALA A 8 32.06 18.01 -41.51
CA ALA A 8 30.94 17.47 -40.76
C ALA A 8 31.07 17.96 -39.32
N VAL A 9 30.23 18.92 -38.93
CA VAL A 9 30.03 19.30 -37.53
C VAL A 9 29.29 18.15 -36.86
N VAL A 10 30.00 17.36 -36.06
CA VAL A 10 29.40 16.40 -35.13
C VAL A 10 28.80 17.23 -34.00
N SER A 11 27.50 17.52 -34.07
CA SER A 11 26.79 18.05 -32.91
C SER A 11 26.65 16.91 -31.91
N GLY A 12 27.33 17.05 -30.77
CA GLY A 12 27.28 16.09 -29.69
C GLY A 12 25.83 15.92 -29.23
N ALA A 13 25.36 14.68 -29.29
CA ALA A 13 24.06 14.30 -28.76
C ALA A 13 24.02 14.67 -27.28
N ILE A 14 23.00 15.47 -26.96
CA ILE A 14 22.56 15.87 -25.64
C ILE A 14 22.54 14.63 -24.75
N SER A 15 23.45 14.57 -23.77
CA SER A 15 23.28 13.68 -22.63
C SER A 15 22.08 14.19 -21.85
N ALA A 16 20.89 13.72 -22.22
CA ALA A 16 19.74 13.78 -21.35
C ALA A 16 20.07 12.88 -20.15
N LEU A 17 20.59 13.50 -19.08
CA LEU A 17 20.40 12.95 -17.75
C LEU A 17 18.88 12.84 -17.57
N LEU A 18 18.35 11.67 -17.90
CA LEU A 18 17.15 11.15 -17.26
C LEU A 18 17.51 11.08 -15.79
N LEU A 19 17.27 12.18 -15.08
CA LEU A 19 16.98 12.18 -13.66
C LEU A 19 15.82 11.19 -13.51
N GLY A 20 16.17 9.91 -13.36
CA GLY A 20 15.25 8.90 -12.93
C GLY A 20 14.68 9.44 -11.65
N ALA A 21 13.42 9.89 -11.69
CA ALA A 21 12.68 10.21 -10.51
C ALA A 21 12.83 8.98 -9.62
N ALA A 22 13.59 9.12 -8.53
CA ALA A 22 13.73 8.04 -7.57
C ALA A 22 12.30 7.57 -7.28
N PRO A 23 12.00 6.26 -7.42
CA PRO A 23 10.66 5.77 -7.14
C PRO A 23 10.27 6.32 -5.76
N PRO A 24 9.06 6.89 -5.63
CA PRO A 24 8.65 7.53 -4.40
C PRO A 24 8.96 6.59 -3.25
N ALA A 25 9.69 7.09 -2.24
CA ALA A 25 10.14 6.28 -1.12
C ALA A 25 8.94 5.48 -0.58
N MET A 26 8.95 4.17 -0.83
CA MET A 26 7.80 3.34 -0.48
C MET A 26 7.82 3.16 1.03
N ALA A 27 6.79 3.69 1.69
CA ALA A 27 6.71 3.66 3.14
C ALA A 27 6.67 2.20 3.63
N ALA A 28 7.48 1.87 4.64
CA ALA A 28 7.48 0.55 5.27
C ALA A 28 6.16 0.24 6.01
N SER A 29 5.35 1.27 6.24
CA SER A 29 4.00 1.16 6.79
C SER A 29 3.14 2.32 6.34
N SER A 30 1.84 2.08 6.20
CA SER A 30 0.84 3.13 5.99
C SER A 30 -0.45 2.77 6.70
N SER A 31 -1.13 3.79 7.23
CA SER A 31 -2.35 3.62 8.04
C SER A 31 -3.45 4.57 7.58
N CYS A 32 -4.69 4.20 7.89
CA CYS A 32 -5.84 5.07 7.74
C CYS A 32 -6.83 4.85 8.89
N SER A 33 -7.61 5.88 9.19
CA SER A 33 -8.80 5.80 10.04
C SER A 33 -9.99 6.27 9.23
N ILE A 34 -11.13 5.60 9.37
CA ILE A 34 -12.38 6.05 8.76
C ILE A 34 -12.81 7.35 9.44
N PRO A 35 -12.96 8.48 8.72
CA PRO A 35 -13.41 9.74 9.29
C PRO A 35 -14.83 9.66 9.88
N LEU A 36 -15.18 10.60 10.76
CA LEU A 36 -16.47 10.66 11.48
C LEU A 36 -17.74 10.58 10.60
N PHE A 37 -17.67 11.05 9.36
CA PHE A 37 -18.82 11.13 8.45
C PHE A 37 -18.67 10.25 7.20
N TRP A 38 -17.73 9.30 7.24
CA TRP A 38 -17.36 8.47 6.11
C TRP A 38 -17.53 6.99 6.49
N THR A 39 -17.61 6.13 5.49
CA THR A 39 -17.73 4.67 5.68
C THR A 39 -16.51 3.91 5.19
N THR A 40 -15.50 4.62 4.68
CA THR A 40 -14.34 3.98 4.07
C THR A 40 -13.08 4.81 4.28
N CYS A 41 -11.94 4.14 4.36
CA CYS A 41 -10.64 4.79 4.21
C CYS A 41 -9.69 3.87 3.43
N THR A 42 -8.69 4.46 2.80
CA THR A 42 -7.64 3.71 2.09
C THR A 42 -6.30 4.19 2.59
N THR A 43 -5.39 3.26 2.88
CA THR A 43 -4.01 3.60 3.25
C THR A 43 -3.26 4.18 2.05
N GLY A 44 -2.08 4.74 2.31
CA GLY A 44 -1.07 4.93 1.28
C GLY A 44 -0.57 3.59 0.73
N THR A 45 0.28 3.68 -0.29
CA THR A 45 0.90 2.54 -0.97
C THR A 45 2.06 1.98 -0.14
N VAL A 46 2.09 0.66 0.05
CA VAL A 46 3.19 -0.08 0.68
C VAL A 46 3.68 -1.17 -0.27
N ALA A 47 4.98 -1.22 -0.53
CA ALA A 47 5.61 -2.28 -1.32
C ALA A 47 5.59 -3.60 -0.55
N ALA A 48 5.38 -4.73 -1.23
CA ALA A 48 5.62 -6.03 -0.60
C ALA A 48 7.05 -6.15 -0.08
N ASN A 49 7.25 -6.94 0.98
CA ASN A 49 8.59 -7.27 1.45
C ASN A 49 9.37 -7.97 0.33
N SER A 50 10.56 -7.46 -0.03
CA SER A 50 11.35 -7.98 -1.14
C SER A 50 11.95 -9.36 -0.88
N GLY A 51 12.12 -9.77 0.37
CA GLY A 51 12.66 -11.09 0.73
C GLY A 51 11.58 -12.14 0.96
N SER A 52 10.50 -11.78 1.67
CA SER A 52 9.44 -12.73 2.06
C SER A 52 8.17 -12.66 1.22
N HIS A 53 8.05 -11.69 0.30
CA HIS A 53 6.89 -11.50 -0.57
C HIS A 53 5.56 -11.42 0.19
N ASP A 54 5.57 -10.68 1.29
CA ASP A 54 4.43 -10.55 2.19
C ASP A 54 4.24 -9.14 2.75
N LEU A 55 3.06 -8.95 3.33
CA LEU A 55 2.66 -7.77 4.09
C LEU A 55 1.84 -8.20 5.29
N MET A 56 1.93 -7.43 6.36
CA MET A 56 1.05 -7.52 7.52
C MET A 56 -0.09 -6.52 7.36
N VAL A 57 -1.31 -7.02 7.41
CA VAL A 57 -2.55 -6.26 7.50
C VAL A 57 -2.99 -6.23 8.96
N ILE A 58 -3.15 -5.04 9.50
CA ILE A 58 -3.67 -4.80 10.84
C ILE A 58 -4.96 -4.01 10.67
N ALA A 59 -6.06 -4.51 11.24
CA ALA A 59 -7.35 -3.84 11.17
C ALA A 59 -8.07 -3.93 12.51
N THR A 60 -8.56 -2.80 12.99
CA THR A 60 -9.07 -2.66 14.35
C THR A 60 -10.52 -2.19 14.32
N ASN A 61 -11.41 -3.05 14.82
CA ASN A 61 -12.84 -2.81 14.96
C ASN A 61 -13.26 -2.86 16.44
N CYS A 62 -12.49 -2.16 17.29
CA CYS A 62 -12.74 -2.11 18.72
C CYS A 62 -13.99 -1.30 19.07
N PRO A 63 -14.57 -1.51 20.27
CA PRO A 63 -15.77 -0.81 20.69
C PRO A 63 -15.59 0.70 20.67
N GLY A 64 -16.58 1.39 20.10
CA GLY A 64 -16.64 2.84 20.04
C GLY A 64 -17.98 3.37 20.53
N PRO A 65 -18.11 4.68 20.75
CA PRO A 65 -19.32 5.30 21.29
C PRO A 65 -20.56 5.14 20.40
N LEU A 66 -20.39 4.77 19.13
CA LEU A 66 -21.46 4.62 18.14
C LEU A 66 -21.97 3.17 17.99
N GLY A 67 -21.54 2.25 18.88
CA GLY A 67 -21.76 0.81 18.68
C GLY A 67 -20.91 0.26 17.53
N GLY A 68 -21.24 -0.92 17.03
CA GLY A 68 -20.70 -1.23 15.71
C GLY A 68 -21.11 -2.47 14.93
N THR A 69 -20.72 -2.43 13.65
CA THR A 69 -20.93 -3.47 12.63
C THR A 69 -19.60 -4.11 12.24
N THR A 70 -19.67 -5.15 11.40
CA THR A 70 -18.49 -5.81 10.86
C THR A 70 -17.69 -4.88 9.95
N LEU A 71 -16.38 -4.78 10.16
CA LEU A 71 -15.46 -4.05 9.32
C LEU A 71 -14.99 -4.93 8.16
N GLY A 72 -15.25 -4.51 6.93
CA GLY A 72 -14.68 -5.09 5.72
C GLY A 72 -13.26 -4.57 5.48
N ILE A 73 -12.35 -5.47 5.12
CA ILE A 73 -10.97 -5.13 4.75
C ILE A 73 -10.62 -5.74 3.40
N LYS A 74 -10.00 -4.96 2.52
CA LYS A 74 -9.63 -5.38 1.16
C LYS A 74 -8.24 -4.88 0.81
N LEU A 75 -7.45 -5.73 0.18
CA LEU A 75 -6.11 -5.38 -0.30
C LEU A 75 -6.15 -5.21 -1.81
N GLN A 76 -5.76 -4.03 -2.27
CA GLN A 76 -5.73 -3.64 -3.67
C GLN A 76 -4.29 -3.66 -4.18
N ASP A 77 -4.06 -4.30 -5.32
CA ASP A 77 -2.82 -4.17 -6.08
C ASP A 77 -2.82 -2.84 -6.84
N VAL A 78 -1.77 -2.03 -6.67
CA VAL A 78 -1.69 -0.68 -7.26
C VAL A 78 -1.38 -0.72 -8.76
N GLY A 79 -0.65 -1.74 -9.24
CA GLY A 79 -0.29 -1.87 -10.65
C GLY A 79 -1.48 -2.28 -11.51
N THR A 80 -2.34 -3.16 -10.98
CA THR A 80 -3.52 -3.68 -11.71
C THR A 80 -4.83 -2.99 -11.30
N GLY A 81 -4.86 -2.33 -10.15
CA GLY A 81 -6.08 -1.76 -9.56
C GLY A 81 -7.04 -2.80 -8.99
N GLN A 82 -6.72 -4.09 -9.04
CA GLN A 82 -7.61 -5.17 -8.61
C GLN A 82 -7.56 -5.42 -7.11
N TYR A 83 -8.72 -5.75 -6.52
CA TYR A 83 -8.78 -6.29 -5.17
C TYR A 83 -8.63 -7.81 -5.26
N PHE A 84 -7.49 -8.33 -4.82
CA PHE A 84 -7.19 -9.76 -4.92
C PHE A 84 -7.39 -10.50 -3.59
N TRP A 85 -7.43 -9.78 -2.47
CA TRP A 85 -7.64 -10.34 -1.13
C TRP A 85 -8.63 -9.49 -0.35
N HIS A 86 -9.49 -10.15 0.44
CA HIS A 86 -10.45 -9.50 1.32
C HIS A 86 -10.73 -10.34 2.56
N SER A 87 -11.18 -9.68 3.62
CA SER A 87 -11.59 -10.32 4.87
C SER A 87 -12.53 -9.40 5.67
N THR A 88 -12.91 -9.83 6.86
CA THR A 88 -13.77 -9.08 7.77
C THR A 88 -13.26 -9.15 9.21
N VAL A 89 -13.57 -8.11 9.98
CA VAL A 89 -13.27 -8.01 11.41
C VAL A 89 -14.58 -7.77 12.16
N PRO A 90 -15.05 -8.72 13.00
CA PRO A 90 -16.22 -8.51 13.84
C PRO A 90 -16.05 -7.30 14.76
N TYR A 91 -17.15 -6.71 15.18
CA TYR A 91 -17.14 -5.65 16.19
C TYR A 91 -16.61 -6.19 17.53
N GLY A 92 -15.76 -5.41 18.20
CA GLY A 92 -15.08 -5.83 19.42
C GLY A 92 -13.75 -6.55 19.18
N TYR A 93 -13.21 -6.55 17.95
CA TYR A 93 -12.00 -7.29 17.63
C TYR A 93 -11.01 -6.50 16.76
N ALA A 94 -9.74 -6.91 16.83
CA ALA A 94 -8.68 -6.56 15.92
C ALA A 94 -8.19 -7.81 15.18
N ARG A 95 -7.83 -7.65 13.90
CA ARG A 95 -7.32 -8.70 13.04
C ARG A 95 -5.91 -8.36 12.56
N TYR A 96 -5.02 -9.34 12.70
CA TYR A 96 -3.63 -9.30 12.27
C TYR A 96 -3.45 -10.42 11.27
N VAL A 97 -3.16 -10.12 10.01
CA VAL A 97 -3.04 -11.14 8.95
C VAL A 97 -1.80 -10.88 8.12
N ARG A 98 -0.97 -11.92 8.00
CA ARG A 98 0.10 -11.98 7.02
C ARG A 98 -0.49 -12.40 5.67
N VAL A 99 -0.44 -11.52 4.68
CA VAL A 99 -0.81 -11.83 3.29
C VAL A 99 0.47 -12.08 2.51
N SER A 100 0.59 -13.24 1.88
CA SER A 100 1.81 -13.71 1.19
C SER A 100 1.58 -13.84 -0.32
N GLY A 101 2.66 -14.03 -1.09
CA GLY A 101 2.59 -14.14 -2.54
C GLY A 101 2.49 -12.79 -3.25
N LEU A 102 3.07 -11.76 -2.64
CA LEU A 102 2.98 -10.37 -3.05
C LEU A 102 4.26 -9.92 -3.76
N TYR A 103 4.11 -9.35 -4.95
CA TYR A 103 5.24 -8.94 -5.80
C TYR A 103 5.19 -7.47 -6.22
N GLY A 104 4.08 -6.79 -5.96
CA GLY A 104 3.89 -5.39 -6.30
C GLY A 104 3.82 -4.47 -5.09
N SER A 105 3.06 -3.39 -5.26
CA SER A 105 2.72 -2.45 -4.21
C SER A 105 1.22 -2.44 -3.97
N TYR A 106 0.82 -2.28 -2.72
CA TYR A 106 -0.53 -2.55 -2.27
C TYR A 106 -1.08 -1.41 -1.41
N LYS A 107 -2.41 -1.29 -1.41
CA LYS A 107 -3.17 -0.40 -0.53
C LYS A 107 -4.23 -1.20 0.21
N LEU A 108 -4.38 -0.93 1.50
CA LEU A 108 -5.46 -1.48 2.31
C LEU A 108 -6.65 -0.52 2.24
N ARG A 109 -7.82 -1.04 1.90
CA ARG A 109 -9.10 -0.36 2.00
C ARG A 109 -9.90 -0.94 3.15
N LEU A 110 -10.48 -0.05 3.95
CA LEU A 110 -11.45 -0.36 4.97
C LEU A 110 -12.84 0.06 4.49
N ASP A 111 -13.83 -0.78 4.73
CA ASP A 111 -15.25 -0.49 4.50
C ASP A 111 -16.00 -0.82 5.80
N GLY A 112 -16.52 0.18 6.49
CA GLY A 112 -17.17 0.00 7.79
C GLY A 112 -17.60 1.32 8.41
N GLU A 113 -17.70 1.34 9.73
CA GLU A 113 -18.13 2.53 10.46
C GLU A 113 -17.01 3.57 10.62
N PRO A 114 -17.38 4.80 10.99
CA PRO A 114 -16.42 5.80 11.42
C PRO A 114 -15.50 5.31 12.54
N THR A 115 -14.32 5.92 12.64
CA THR A 115 -13.29 5.70 13.69
C THR A 115 -12.58 4.36 13.64
N ARG A 116 -12.90 3.48 12.68
CA ARG A 116 -12.19 2.21 12.49
C ARG A 116 -10.83 2.44 11.86
N TYR A 117 -9.86 1.66 12.31
CA TYR A 117 -8.46 1.83 11.96
C TYR A 117 -7.92 0.65 11.15
N GLY A 118 -7.01 0.94 10.25
CA GLY A 118 -6.30 -0.05 9.45
C GLY A 118 -4.89 0.38 9.14
N GLN A 119 -3.99 -0.57 9.08
CA GLN A 119 -2.59 -0.38 8.75
C GLN A 119 -2.08 -1.53 7.89
N LEU A 120 -1.22 -1.18 6.95
CA LEU A 120 -0.47 -2.08 6.11
C LEU A 120 1.01 -1.88 6.40
N THR A 121 1.79 -2.94 6.62
CA THR A 121 3.23 -2.81 6.90
C THR A 121 4.05 -4.00 6.39
N THR A 122 5.31 -3.75 6.04
CA THR A 122 6.29 -4.78 5.71
C THR A 122 6.91 -5.46 6.93
N ASN A 123 6.73 -4.89 8.14
CA ASN A 123 7.19 -5.51 9.38
C ASN A 123 6.22 -6.61 9.82
N VAL A 124 6.43 -7.81 9.27
CA VAL A 124 5.62 -9.00 9.61
C VAL A 124 6.08 -9.65 10.92
N GLY A 125 7.39 -9.66 11.19
CA GLY A 125 7.99 -10.35 12.34
C GLY A 125 7.59 -9.76 13.71
N GLY A 126 7.14 -8.51 13.76
CA GLY A 126 6.66 -7.87 14.98
C GLY A 126 5.25 -8.27 15.43
N TRP A 127 4.53 -9.10 14.66
CA TRP A 127 3.12 -9.40 14.90
C TRP A 127 2.82 -10.89 14.83
N THR A 128 1.98 -11.36 15.75
CA THR A 128 1.40 -12.71 15.68
C THR A 128 0.04 -12.65 14.96
N PRO A 129 -0.12 -13.32 13.81
CA PRO A 129 -1.39 -13.36 13.09
C PRO A 129 -2.52 -13.95 13.94
N GLY A 130 -3.73 -13.42 13.76
CA GLY A 130 -4.92 -13.89 14.45
C GLY A 130 -5.98 -12.82 14.63
N LEU A 131 -7.11 -13.24 15.19
CA LEU A 131 -8.17 -12.35 15.66
C LEU A 131 -8.01 -12.18 17.17
N ARG A 132 -8.08 -10.94 17.67
CA ARG A 132 -7.92 -10.60 19.08
C ARG A 132 -9.08 -9.74 19.53
N ALA A 133 -9.66 -10.05 20.67
CA ALA A 133 -10.65 -9.17 21.27
C ALA A 133 -9.99 -7.83 21.64
N CYS A 134 -10.76 -6.78 21.45
CA CYS A 134 -10.60 -5.52 22.16
C CYS A 134 -11.55 -5.57 23.39
#